data_AF-A0A918WZ13-F1
#
_entry.id   AF-A0A918WZ13-F1
#
_cell.length_a   1.000
_cell.length_b   1.000
_cell.length_c   1.000
_cell.angle_alpha   90.00
_cell.angle_beta   90.00
_cell.angle_gamma   90.00
#
_symmetry.space_group_name_H-M   'P 1'
#
loop_
_entity.id
_entity.type
_entity.pdbx_description
1 polymer ?
#
loop_
_entity_poly.entity_id
_entity_poly.type
_entity_poly.pdbx_seq_one_letter_code
_entity_poly.pdbx_strand_id
1 'polypeptide(L)'
;MFTSKLHLSADGRCRPLSLIVTPGQRADCTQFIAVLERIRVPGPGLGRPRKKPDGLAADRAYSNGPLREYLRRRGVRHTIPEKSDSQAARLRKGARGGRPPGFDEDRYEKRNTVEWAINRMKQFRAVATRYDKRGYVFLGTATAATVAIWLRT
;
A
#
# COMPACT_ATOMS: atom_id res chain seq x y z
N MET A 1 16.05 -10.67 18.17
CA MET A 1 15.49 -10.97 16.83
C MET A 1 14.58 -9.82 16.41
N PHE A 2 15.13 -8.74 15.84
CA PHE A 2 14.33 -7.58 15.46
C PHE A 2 13.66 -7.86 14.11
N THR A 3 12.37 -8.17 14.13
CA THR A 3 11.58 -8.43 12.91
C THR A 3 11.52 -7.15 12.09
N SER A 4 11.89 -7.19 10.81
CA SER A 4 11.64 -6.09 9.88
C SER A 4 10.25 -6.23 9.26
N LYS A 5 9.64 -5.13 8.82
CA LYS A 5 8.37 -5.12 8.09
C LYS A 5 8.62 -4.66 6.67
N LEU A 6 8.00 -5.35 5.72
CA LEU A 6 7.98 -4.97 4.32
C LEU A 6 6.62 -4.35 4.02
N HIS A 7 6.62 -3.09 3.64
CA HIS A 7 5.44 -2.36 3.19
C HIS A 7 5.51 -2.23 1.68
N LEU A 8 4.40 -2.49 0.99
CA LEU A 8 4.36 -2.40 -0.46
C LEU A 8 3.03 -1.90 -1.01
N SER A 9 3.06 -1.48 -2.26
CA SER A 9 1.86 -1.33 -3.09
C SER A 9 1.97 -2.27 -4.29
N ALA A 10 0.84 -2.70 -4.83
CA ALA A 10 0.78 -3.59 -5.99
C ALA A 10 -0.24 -3.08 -7.01
N ASP A 11 -0.01 -3.36 -8.29
CA ASP A 11 -1.00 -3.13 -9.35
C ASP A 11 -1.96 -4.31 -9.49
N GLY A 12 -3.01 -4.17 -10.31
CA GLY A 12 -4.02 -5.21 -10.53
C GLY A 12 -3.51 -6.56 -11.06
N ARG A 13 -2.24 -6.66 -11.49
CA ARG A 13 -1.59 -7.92 -11.90
C ARG A 13 -0.74 -8.53 -10.78
N CYS A 14 -0.91 -8.07 -9.55
CA CYS A 14 -0.14 -8.47 -8.38
C CYS A 14 1.37 -8.16 -8.53
N ARG A 15 1.72 -7.11 -9.26
CA ARG A 15 3.12 -6.68 -9.44
C ARG A 15 3.44 -5.59 -8.41
N PRO A 16 4.45 -5.77 -7.54
CA PRO A 16 4.84 -4.74 -6.58
C PRO A 16 5.31 -3.47 -7.31
N LEU A 17 4.77 -2.32 -6.93
CA LEU A 17 5.09 -0.99 -7.51
C LEU A 17 6.04 -0.17 -6.64
N SER A 18 6.08 -0.46 -5.34
CA SER A 18 6.91 0.26 -4.38
C SER A 18 7.20 -0.64 -3.18
N LEU A 19 8.41 -0.59 -2.64
CA LEU A 19 8.83 -1.36 -1.47
C LEU A 19 9.47 -0.43 -0.42
N ILE A 20 9.14 -0.66 0.85
CA ILE A 20 9.78 -0.02 2.00
C ILE A 20 10.00 -1.06 3.09
N VAL A 21 11.23 -1.12 3.61
CA VAL A 21 11.54 -1.94 4.78
C VAL A 21 11.67 -1.03 6.00
N THR A 22 11.01 -1.39 7.10
CA THR A 22 11.12 -0.68 8.37
C THR A 22 11.41 -1.65 9.52
N PRO A 23 11.85 -1.15 10.69
CA PRO A 23 11.83 -1.94 11.92
C PRO A 23 10.41 -2.39 12.27
N GLY A 24 10.28 -3.55 12.92
CA GLY A 24 8.99 -4.19 13.21
C GLY A 24 8.11 -3.45 14.20
N GLN A 25 8.71 -2.65 15.08
CA GLN A 25 8.00 -1.78 16.02
C GLN A 25 7.26 -0.61 15.34
N ARG A 26 7.53 -0.36 14.05
CA ARG A 26 6.88 0.74 13.33
C ARG A 26 5.46 0.37 12.95
N ALA A 27 4.52 1.27 13.22
CA ALA A 27 3.12 1.11 12.85
C ALA A 27 2.92 1.25 11.34
N ASP A 28 2.14 0.35 10.74
CA ASP A 28 2.01 0.24 9.29
C ASP A 28 1.34 1.48 8.68
N CYS A 29 0.37 2.06 9.40
CA CYS A 29 -0.32 3.29 9.00
C CYS A 29 0.62 4.47 8.73
N THR A 30 1.79 4.51 9.39
CA THR A 30 2.78 5.58 9.20
C THR A 30 3.54 5.47 7.87
N GLN A 31 3.56 4.29 7.25
CA GLN A 31 4.32 4.03 6.03
C GLN A 31 3.51 4.19 4.76
N PHE A 32 2.19 4.30 4.87
CA PHE A 32 1.30 4.39 3.73
C PHE A 32 1.67 5.51 2.75
N ILE A 33 1.89 6.73 3.26
CA ILE A 33 2.25 7.88 2.42
C ILE A 33 3.58 7.63 1.73
N ALA A 34 4.58 7.13 2.47
CA ALA A 34 5.89 6.83 1.93
C ALA A 34 5.83 5.76 0.82
N VAL A 35 5.03 4.71 1.01
CA VAL A 35 4.78 3.68 -0.01
C VAL A 35 4.17 4.31 -1.26
N LEU A 36 3.13 5.12 -1.09
CA LEU A 36 2.42 5.76 -2.19
C LEU A 36 3.30 6.75 -2.97
N GLU A 37 4.21 7.44 -2.31
CA GLU A 37 5.14 8.40 -2.91
C GLU A 37 6.27 7.74 -3.68
N ARG A 38 6.60 6.49 -3.35
CA ARG A 38 7.58 5.67 -4.06
C ARG A 38 7.05 5.03 -5.34
N ILE A 39 5.75 5.08 -5.61
CA ILE A 39 5.18 4.55 -6.85
C ILE A 39 5.80 5.27 -8.06
N ARG A 40 6.41 4.49 -8.94
CA ARG A 40 6.97 4.93 -10.22
C ARG A 40 6.64 3.87 -11.26
N VAL A 41 5.73 4.19 -12.18
CA VAL A 41 5.37 3.29 -13.28
C VAL A 41 5.87 3.90 -14.58
N PRO A 42 6.90 3.33 -15.23
CA PRO A 42 7.34 3.80 -16.54
C PRO A 42 6.24 3.57 -17.57
N GLY A 43 6.04 4.55 -18.46
CA GLY A 43 5.15 4.43 -19.61
C GLY A 43 5.90 3.94 -20.86
N PRO A 44 5.19 3.55 -21.93
CA PRO A 44 5.80 3.04 -23.17
C PRO A 44 6.56 4.09 -24.02
N GLY A 45 6.78 5.31 -23.52
CA GLY A 45 7.45 6.39 -24.25
C GLY A 45 8.47 7.14 -23.40
N LEU A 46 9.21 8.04 -24.06
CA LEU A 46 10.14 8.97 -23.42
C LEU A 46 9.34 9.99 -22.59
N GLY A 47 9.20 9.73 -21.29
CA GLY A 47 8.42 10.59 -20.41
C GLY A 47 8.63 10.29 -18.93
N ARG A 48 8.17 11.21 -18.08
CA ARG A 48 8.27 11.05 -16.63
C ARG A 48 7.43 9.84 -16.19
N PRO A 49 7.98 8.91 -15.37
CA PRO A 49 7.21 7.82 -14.82
C PRO A 49 5.96 8.32 -14.11
N ARG A 50 4.85 7.62 -14.33
CA ARG A 50 3.59 7.89 -13.67
C ARG A 50 3.75 7.66 -12.16
N LYS A 51 3.37 8.66 -11.36
CA LYS A 51 3.49 8.62 -9.89
C LYS A 51 2.16 8.49 -9.15
N LYS A 52 1.06 8.82 -9.81
CA LYS A 52 -0.29 8.89 -9.22
C LYS A 52 -1.13 7.69 -9.69
N PRO A 53 -1.64 6.83 -8.79
CA PRO A 53 -2.54 5.74 -9.17
C PRO A 53 -3.94 6.24 -9.54
N ASP A 54 -4.67 5.48 -10.36
CA ASP A 54 -6.07 5.79 -10.76
C ASP A 54 -7.05 5.59 -9.61
N GLY A 55 -6.72 4.59 -8.79
CA GLY A 55 -7.50 4.16 -7.65
C GLY A 55 -6.62 3.50 -6.62
N LEU A 56 -7.07 3.56 -5.37
CA LEU A 56 -6.37 2.97 -4.25
C LEU A 56 -7.38 2.23 -3.38
N ALA A 57 -7.12 0.94 -3.12
CA ALA A 57 -7.83 0.17 -2.12
C ALA A 57 -6.87 -0.12 -0.96
N ALA A 58 -7.34 0.05 0.27
CA ALA A 58 -6.53 -0.25 1.46
C ALA A 58 -7.37 -0.71 2.63
N ASP A 59 -6.71 -1.37 3.59
CA ASP A 59 -7.36 -1.90 4.79
C ASP A 59 -7.99 -0.79 5.64
N ARG A 60 -9.04 -1.17 6.36
CA ARG A 60 -9.67 -0.34 7.40
C ARG A 60 -8.66 0.22 8.41
N ALA A 61 -7.57 -0.50 8.69
CA ALA A 61 -6.51 -0.05 9.59
C ALA A 61 -5.88 1.29 9.15
N TYR A 62 -5.82 1.55 7.83
CA TYR A 62 -5.33 2.78 7.25
C TYR A 62 -6.36 3.92 7.24
N SER A 63 -7.61 3.68 7.66
CA SER A 63 -8.61 4.74 7.76
C SER A 63 -8.26 5.69 8.90
N ASN A 64 -7.65 6.82 8.55
CA ASN A 64 -7.47 7.97 9.43
C ASN A 64 -7.75 9.28 8.66
N GLY A 65 -8.06 10.35 9.39
CA GLY A 65 -8.39 11.67 8.81
C GLY A 65 -7.27 12.24 7.94
N PRO A 66 -6.03 12.36 8.45
CA PRO A 66 -4.90 12.92 7.70
C PRO A 66 -4.59 12.19 6.39
N LEU A 67 -4.71 10.87 6.35
CA LEU A 67 -4.50 10.09 5.14
C LEU A 67 -5.58 10.34 4.10
N ARG A 68 -6.84 10.41 4.51
CA ARG A 68 -7.94 10.74 3.60
C ARG A 68 -7.78 12.15 3.04
N GLU A 69 -7.37 13.11 3.87
CA GLU A 69 -7.06 14.47 3.42
C GLU A 69 -5.90 14.49 2.42
N TYR A 70 -4.80 13.78 2.72
CA TYR A 70 -3.68 13.62 1.80
C TYR A 70 -4.11 13.04 0.44
N LEU A 71 -4.94 11.98 0.45
CA LEU A 71 -5.45 11.36 -0.77
C LEU A 71 -6.36 12.30 -1.56
N ARG A 72 -7.21 13.08 -0.88
CA ARG A 72 -8.05 14.13 -1.52
C ARG A 72 -7.20 15.22 -2.15
N ARG A 73 -6.21 15.75 -1.42
CA ARG A 73 -5.27 16.78 -1.94
C ARG A 73 -4.49 16.28 -3.17
N ARG A 74 -4.12 15.01 -3.18
CA ARG A 74 -3.45 14.37 -4.33
C ARG A 74 -4.42 13.98 -5.47
N GLY A 75 -5.73 14.15 -5.26
CA GLY A 75 -6.79 13.76 -6.19
C GLY A 75 -6.83 12.25 -6.47
N VAL A 76 -6.43 11.41 -5.51
CA VAL A 76 -6.44 9.94 -5.65
C VAL A 76 -7.77 9.40 -5.16
N ARG A 77 -8.52 8.75 -6.05
CA ARG A 77 -9.76 8.04 -5.69
C ARG A 77 -9.39 6.87 -4.78
N HIS A 78 -9.98 6.80 -3.60
CA HIS A 78 -9.62 5.79 -2.60
C HIS A 78 -10.84 5.11 -2.02
N THR A 79 -10.73 3.79 -1.86
CA THR A 79 -11.68 2.93 -1.18
C THR A 79 -11.00 2.39 0.05
N ILE A 80 -11.35 2.99 1.19
CA ILE A 80 -10.86 2.58 2.50
C ILE A 80 -12.08 2.55 3.41
N PRO A 81 -12.44 1.39 4.00
CA PRO A 81 -13.56 1.30 4.92
C PRO A 81 -13.39 2.29 6.08
N GLU A 82 -14.47 2.92 6.53
CA GLU A 82 -14.46 3.71 7.76
C GLU A 82 -14.30 2.75 8.97
N LYS A 83 -13.61 3.21 10.02
CA LYS A 83 -13.57 2.48 11.29
C LYS A 83 -14.87 2.73 12.06
N SER A 84 -15.33 1.76 12.82
CA SER A 84 -16.59 1.84 13.57
C SER A 84 -16.60 2.99 14.59
N ASP A 85 -15.48 3.23 15.26
CA ASP A 85 -15.26 4.36 16.17
C ASP A 85 -15.40 5.72 15.45
N SER A 86 -14.85 5.83 14.25
CA SER A 86 -14.88 7.02 13.40
C SER A 86 -16.31 7.28 12.89
N GLN A 87 -17.02 6.22 12.50
CA GLN A 87 -18.42 6.28 12.14
C GLN A 87 -19.29 6.74 13.31
N ALA A 88 -19.10 6.15 14.50
CA ALA A 88 -19.82 6.53 15.70
C ALA A 88 -19.53 7.98 16.12
N ALA A 89 -18.26 8.41 16.06
CA ALA A 89 -17.87 9.79 16.33
C ALA A 89 -18.49 10.78 15.32
N ARG A 90 -18.58 10.40 14.04
CA ARG A 90 -19.27 11.19 13.01
C ARG A 90 -20.76 11.33 13.31
N LEU A 91 -21.43 10.22 13.64
CA LEU A 91 -22.85 10.20 13.99
C LEU A 91 -23.14 11.06 15.24
N ARG A 92 -22.30 10.97 16.28
CA ARG A 92 -22.41 11.83 17.48
C ARG A 92 -22.29 13.33 17.18
N LYS A 93 -21.57 13.72 16.13
CA LYS A 93 -21.42 15.12 15.71
C LYS A 93 -22.63 15.64 14.90
N GLY A 94 -23.60 14.78 14.56
CA GLY A 94 -24.78 15.17 13.80
C GLY A 94 -24.43 15.88 12.48
N ALA A 95 -25.07 17.02 12.22
CA ALA A 95 -24.82 17.83 11.02
C ALA A 95 -23.35 18.29 10.88
N ARG A 96 -22.61 18.44 11.99
CA ARG A 96 -21.18 18.82 11.99
C ARG A 96 -20.25 17.66 11.64
N GLY A 97 -20.77 16.42 11.57
CA GLY A 97 -20.00 15.22 11.26
C GLY A 97 -19.64 15.09 9.77
N GLY A 98 -20.35 15.78 8.88
CA GLY A 98 -20.13 15.72 7.44
C GLY A 98 -20.57 14.40 6.79
N ARG A 99 -20.34 14.31 5.47
CA ARG A 99 -20.78 13.18 4.63
C ARG A 99 -19.93 11.92 4.90
N PRO A 100 -20.54 10.71 4.97
CA PRO A 100 -19.78 9.47 5.01
C PRO A 100 -18.81 9.34 3.84
N PRO A 101 -17.62 8.74 4.03
CA PRO A 101 -16.73 8.41 2.91
C PRO A 101 -17.44 7.51 1.89
N GLY A 102 -17.25 7.78 0.60
CA GLY A 102 -17.69 6.85 -0.45
C GLY A 102 -16.96 5.51 -0.34
N PHE A 103 -17.70 4.42 -0.46
CA PHE A 103 -17.17 3.06 -0.45
C PHE A 103 -17.63 2.35 -1.73
N ASP A 104 -16.67 1.78 -2.45
CA ASP A 104 -16.84 1.10 -3.73
C ASP A 104 -16.40 -0.35 -3.51
N GLU A 105 -17.36 -1.27 -3.47
CA GLU A 105 -17.16 -2.66 -3.09
C GLU A 105 -16.29 -3.42 -4.11
N ASP A 106 -16.56 -3.24 -5.41
CA ASP A 106 -15.79 -3.84 -6.51
C ASP A 106 -14.31 -3.44 -6.46
N ARG A 107 -14.03 -2.18 -6.08
CA ARG A 107 -12.66 -1.73 -5.88
C ARG A 107 -12.06 -2.28 -4.59
N TYR A 108 -12.85 -2.44 -3.54
CA TYR A 108 -12.39 -2.99 -2.28
C TYR A 108 -12.00 -4.47 -2.40
N GLU A 109 -12.71 -5.25 -3.21
CA GLU A 109 -12.38 -6.65 -3.49
C GLU A 109 -10.94 -6.81 -4.01
N LYS A 110 -10.50 -5.86 -4.86
CA LYS A 110 -9.15 -5.80 -5.43
C LYS A 110 -8.05 -5.50 -4.41
N ARG A 111 -8.36 -5.28 -3.14
CA ARG A 111 -7.37 -5.17 -2.06
C ARG A 111 -6.57 -6.47 -1.88
N ASN A 112 -7.17 -7.62 -2.17
CA ASN A 112 -6.50 -8.93 -2.11
C ASN A 112 -5.28 -9.04 -3.03
N THR A 113 -5.18 -8.19 -4.05
CA THR A 113 -4.02 -8.09 -4.92
C THR A 113 -2.72 -7.82 -4.16
N VAL A 114 -2.75 -7.05 -3.05
CA VAL A 114 -1.57 -6.82 -2.22
C VAL A 114 -1.14 -8.12 -1.52
N GLU A 115 -2.08 -8.89 -0.98
CA GLU A 115 -1.81 -10.18 -0.34
C GLU A 115 -1.27 -11.19 -1.35
N TRP A 116 -1.86 -11.25 -2.54
CA TRP A 116 -1.35 -12.08 -3.64
C TRP A 116 0.05 -11.66 -4.09
N ALA A 117 0.35 -10.37 -4.15
CA ALA A 117 1.69 -9.88 -4.45
C ALA A 117 2.71 -10.28 -3.36
N ILE A 118 2.32 -10.18 -2.08
CA ILE A 118 3.14 -10.64 -0.95
C ILE A 118 3.39 -12.15 -1.05
N ASN A 119 2.35 -12.94 -1.34
CA ASN A 119 2.48 -14.39 -1.50
C ASN A 119 3.38 -14.75 -2.69
N ARG A 120 3.30 -14.00 -3.79
CA ARG A 120 4.19 -14.19 -4.96
C ARG A 120 5.64 -13.86 -4.61
N MET A 121 5.89 -12.82 -3.84
CA MET A 121 7.24 -12.54 -3.33
C MET A 121 7.75 -13.63 -2.39
N LYS A 122 6.88 -14.22 -1.57
CA LYS A 122 7.25 -15.34 -0.67
C LYS A 122 7.56 -16.64 -1.41
N GLN A 123 7.27 -16.77 -2.70
CA GLN A 123 7.77 -17.90 -3.51
C GLN A 123 9.30 -17.88 -3.63
N PHE A 124 9.92 -16.71 -3.50
CA PHE A 124 11.37 -16.58 -3.42
C PHE A 124 11.82 -16.90 -1.99
N ARG A 125 12.45 -18.06 -1.77
CA ARG A 125 12.90 -18.52 -0.44
C ARG A 125 13.72 -17.47 0.31
N ALA A 126 14.59 -16.74 -0.39
CA ALA A 126 15.38 -15.65 0.20
C ALA A 126 14.51 -14.55 0.83
N VAL A 127 13.38 -14.20 0.21
CA VAL A 127 12.42 -13.20 0.73
C VAL A 127 11.55 -13.78 1.85
N ALA A 128 11.12 -15.04 1.72
CA ALA A 128 10.27 -15.69 2.71
C ALA A 128 11.00 -15.91 4.05
N THR A 129 12.22 -16.45 4.00
CA THR A 129 12.96 -16.82 5.21
C THR A 129 13.69 -15.64 5.83
N ARG A 130 13.99 -14.59 5.06
CA ARG A 130 14.62 -13.34 5.54
C ARG A 130 15.94 -13.59 6.30
N TYR A 131 16.89 -14.28 5.66
CA TYR A 131 18.22 -14.51 6.24
C TYR A 131 19.05 -13.22 6.42
N ASP A 132 18.64 -12.14 5.76
CA ASP A 132 19.34 -10.86 5.75
C ASP A 132 19.28 -10.16 7.12
N LYS A 133 20.45 -9.97 7.74
CA LYS A 133 20.57 -9.25 9.03
C LYS A 133 20.36 -7.74 8.93
N ARG A 134 20.57 -7.16 7.74
CA ARG A 134 20.50 -5.71 7.49
C ARG A 134 19.32 -5.38 6.58
N GLY A 135 18.53 -4.37 6.95
CA GLY A 135 17.30 -4.02 6.23
C GLY A 135 17.49 -3.60 4.77
N TYR A 136 18.62 -2.97 4.43
CA TYR A 136 18.92 -2.60 3.03
C TYR A 136 19.27 -3.83 2.17
N VAL A 137 19.91 -4.85 2.75
CA VAL A 137 20.21 -6.11 2.05
C VAL A 137 18.90 -6.83 1.76
N PHE A 138 18.03 -6.91 2.77
CA PHE A 138 16.69 -7.48 2.59
C PHE A 138 15.86 -6.71 1.54
N LEU A 139 15.93 -5.37 1.53
CA LEU A 139 15.29 -4.56 0.50
C LEU A 139 15.84 -4.88 -0.89
N GLY A 140 17.16 -5.08 -1.02
CA GLY A 140 17.80 -5.55 -2.25
C GLY A 140 17.24 -6.89 -2.72
N THR A 141 17.17 -7.89 -1.83
CA THR A 141 16.58 -9.21 -2.10
C THR A 141 15.13 -9.10 -2.56
N ALA A 142 14.31 -8.30 -1.87
CA ALA A 142 12.91 -8.07 -2.23
C ALA A 142 12.77 -7.32 -3.58
N THR A 143 13.70 -6.41 -3.88
CA THR A 143 13.75 -5.68 -5.15
C THR A 143 14.08 -6.63 -6.31
N ALA A 144 15.07 -7.51 -6.14
CA ALA A 144 15.42 -8.52 -7.13
C ALA A 144 14.24 -9.48 -7.41
N ALA A 145 13.56 -9.94 -6.37
CA ALA A 145 12.33 -10.73 -6.51
C ALA A 145 11.23 -9.95 -7.26
N THR A 146 11.06 -8.66 -6.97
CA THR A 146 10.10 -7.81 -7.67
C THR A 146 10.44 -7.71 -9.16
N VAL A 147 11.70 -7.46 -9.52
CA VAL A 147 12.13 -7.44 -10.93
C VAL A 147 11.81 -8.77 -11.61
N ALA A 148 12.12 -9.91 -10.97
CA ALA A 148 11.80 -11.23 -11.50
C ALA A 148 10.29 -11.46 -11.68
N ILE A 149 9.44 -10.90 -10.80
CA ILE A 149 7.99 -10.92 -10.97
C ILE A 149 7.58 -10.13 -12.21
N TRP A 150 8.11 -8.91 -12.37
CA TRP A 150 7.80 -8.04 -13.50
C TRP A 150 8.22 -8.63 -14.85
N LEU A 151 9.35 -9.32 -14.92
CA LEU A 151 9.83 -9.96 -16.15
C LEU A 151 8.99 -11.18 -16.58
N ARG A 152 8.19 -11.75 -15.67
CA ARG A 152 7.36 -12.94 -15.90
C ARG A 152 5.89 -12.62 -16.16
N THR A 153 5.52 -11.34 -16.30
CA THR A 153 4.13 -10.85 -16.37
C THR A 153 3.95 -9.72 -17.35
#